data_AF-A0A2V9QMN1-F1
#
_entry.id   AF-A0A2V9QMN1-F1
#
_cell.length_a   1.000
_cell.length_b   1.000
_cell.length_c   1.000
_cell.angle_alpha   90.00
_cell.angle_beta   90.00
_cell.angle_gamma   90.00
#
_symmetry.space_group_name_H-M   'P 1'
#
loop_
_entity.id
_entity.type
_entity.pdbx_description
1 polymer ?
#
loop_
_entity_poly.entity_id
_entity_poly.type
_entity_poly.pdbx_seq_one_letter_code
_entity_poly.pdbx_strand_id
1 'polypeptide(L)'
;MGSSMAENHPVGFQWVMEARERGAKIIHVDPRFTRTSAMADIWVPLRAGSDILFLGALVNYVLTNNKEFREYVVRYTNAPTILRDDFKDTEDLDGLFSGWDAEQKKYDPGTWLYRSAPRKDRAEFPGHAEAGGGHGKDRGGEAQEVTNFDWDFSMEDPQCVFQVLKRHFSRYTPEMVEGYCGVPKDVFLKTAEAFTSASGPEKTAAICYAVGWTQHSKGVQIIRTAAILQLLLGNIGRPGGGILALRGHASIQGSTDVSTLY
;
A
#
# COMPACT_ATOMS: atom_id res chain seq x y z
N MET A 1 6.91 -6.75 -8.43
CA MET A 1 7.85 -5.93 -7.65
C MET A 1 8.11 -6.67 -6.34
N GLY A 2 9.35 -6.76 -5.86
CA GLY A 2 9.64 -7.52 -4.64
C GLY A 2 9.47 -9.04 -4.75
N SER A 3 9.52 -9.59 -5.97
CA SER A 3 9.47 -11.03 -6.27
C SER A 3 10.11 -11.33 -7.64
N SER A 4 10.94 -12.36 -7.72
CA SER A 4 11.35 -12.98 -8.99
C SER A 4 10.47 -14.21 -9.26
N MET A 5 9.22 -13.97 -9.66
CA MET A 5 8.19 -15.01 -9.79
C MET A 5 8.54 -16.10 -10.79
N ALA A 6 9.24 -15.78 -11.89
CA ALA A 6 9.65 -16.78 -12.88
C ALA A 6 10.70 -17.77 -12.35
N GLU A 7 11.42 -17.41 -11.28
CA GLU A 7 12.41 -18.29 -10.64
C GLU A 7 11.82 -19.02 -9.43
N ASN A 8 11.06 -18.30 -8.62
CA ASN A 8 10.62 -18.78 -7.30
C ASN A 8 9.22 -19.43 -7.34
N HIS A 9 8.41 -19.11 -8.35
CA HIS A 9 7.07 -19.65 -8.57
C HIS A 9 6.84 -19.98 -10.05
N PRO A 10 7.75 -20.76 -10.70
CA PRO A 10 7.78 -20.90 -12.16
C PRO A 10 6.48 -21.46 -12.75
N VAL A 11 5.88 -22.44 -12.08
CA VAL A 11 4.58 -23.01 -12.51
C VAL A 11 3.45 -21.99 -12.36
N GLY A 12 3.47 -21.13 -11.34
CA GLY A 12 2.50 -20.04 -11.22
C GLY A 12 2.71 -18.95 -12.28
N PHE A 13 3.95 -18.74 -12.71
CA PHE A 13 4.31 -17.72 -13.71
C PHE A 13 3.75 -18.01 -15.10
N GLN A 14 3.34 -19.26 -15.40
CA GLN A 14 2.64 -19.60 -16.65
C GLN A 14 1.39 -18.72 -16.88
N TRP A 15 0.64 -18.43 -15.81
CA TRP A 15 -0.57 -17.61 -15.89
C TRP A 15 -0.27 -16.13 -16.14
N VAL A 16 0.91 -15.66 -15.71
CA VAL A 16 1.39 -14.32 -16.04
C VAL A 16 1.72 -14.22 -17.52
N MET A 17 2.31 -15.29 -18.10
CA MET A 17 2.59 -15.36 -19.52
C MET A 17 1.31 -15.45 -20.36
N GLU A 18 0.32 -16.26 -19.97
CA GLU A 18 -0.98 -16.28 -20.63
C GLU A 18 -1.68 -14.91 -20.60
N ALA A 19 -1.60 -14.20 -19.47
CA ALA A 19 -2.15 -12.84 -19.38
C ALA A 19 -1.44 -11.89 -20.37
N ARG A 20 -0.12 -12.01 -20.51
CA ARG A 20 0.67 -11.22 -21.47
C ARG A 20 0.28 -11.52 -22.92
N GLU A 21 0.10 -12.79 -23.26
CA GLU A 21 -0.38 -13.21 -24.60
C GLU A 21 -1.77 -12.65 -24.92
N ARG A 22 -2.60 -12.44 -23.90
CA ARG A 22 -3.90 -11.75 -24.00
C ARG A 22 -3.80 -10.22 -23.95
N GLY A 23 -2.59 -9.65 -23.96
CA GLY A 23 -2.34 -8.22 -24.05
C GLY A 23 -2.00 -7.50 -22.73
N ALA A 24 -1.90 -8.21 -21.61
CA ALA A 24 -1.45 -7.61 -20.35
C ALA A 24 0.02 -7.15 -20.46
N LYS A 25 0.35 -6.03 -19.79
CA LYS A 25 1.73 -5.56 -19.68
C LYS A 25 2.38 -6.12 -18.42
N ILE A 26 3.55 -6.73 -18.57
CA ILE A 26 4.36 -7.20 -17.44
C ILE A 26 5.37 -6.11 -17.06
N ILE A 27 5.29 -5.64 -15.83
CA ILE A 27 6.24 -4.69 -15.24
C ILE A 27 7.02 -5.40 -14.13
N HIS A 28 8.34 -5.48 -14.29
CA HIS A 28 9.23 -6.06 -13.29
C HIS A 28 10.11 -4.99 -12.66
N VAL A 29 9.81 -4.64 -11.42
CA VAL A 29 10.58 -3.69 -10.62
C VAL A 29 11.46 -4.48 -9.65
N ASP A 30 12.77 -4.50 -9.91
CA ASP A 30 13.78 -5.24 -9.15
C ASP A 30 15.17 -4.59 -9.36
N PRO A 31 16.03 -4.50 -8.32
CA PRO A 31 17.41 -4.00 -8.46
C PRO A 31 18.25 -4.78 -9.46
N ARG A 32 17.88 -6.02 -9.77
CA ARG A 32 18.62 -6.92 -10.66
C ARG A 32 17.81 -7.22 -11.91
N PHE A 33 18.52 -7.45 -13.01
CA PHE A 33 17.93 -8.08 -14.18
C PHE A 33 17.90 -9.60 -13.98
N THR A 34 16.70 -10.15 -13.80
CA THR A 34 16.44 -11.56 -13.45
C THR A 34 15.75 -12.32 -14.60
N ARG A 35 15.47 -13.62 -14.45
CA ARG A 35 14.67 -14.35 -15.46
C ARG A 35 13.27 -13.80 -15.59
N THR A 36 12.70 -13.27 -14.51
CA THR A 36 11.41 -12.55 -14.54
C THR A 36 11.53 -11.27 -15.38
N SER A 37 12.66 -10.56 -15.28
CA SER A 37 12.92 -9.33 -16.05
C SER A 37 13.01 -9.61 -17.56
N ALA A 38 13.65 -10.73 -17.93
CA ALA A 38 13.78 -11.16 -19.32
C ALA A 38 12.41 -11.41 -20.01
N MET A 39 11.38 -11.71 -19.22
CA MET A 39 10.02 -11.94 -19.71
C MET A 39 9.12 -10.70 -19.60
N ALA A 40 9.59 -9.61 -18.96
CA ALA A 40 8.81 -8.40 -18.73
C ALA A 40 8.85 -7.45 -19.93
N ASP A 41 7.78 -6.68 -20.12
CA ASP A 41 7.73 -5.61 -21.13
C ASP A 41 8.45 -4.34 -20.64
N ILE A 42 8.46 -4.12 -19.32
CA ILE A 42 9.17 -3.02 -18.67
C ILE A 42 9.95 -3.58 -17.48
N TRP A 43 11.27 -3.43 -17.50
CA TRP A 43 12.11 -3.62 -16.32
C TRP A 43 12.46 -2.26 -15.71
N VAL A 44 12.33 -2.17 -14.39
CA VAL A 44 12.63 -0.95 -13.62
C VAL A 44 13.74 -1.28 -12.60
N PRO A 45 14.97 -0.75 -12.79
CA PRO A 45 16.11 -1.02 -11.92
C PRO A 45 16.02 -0.20 -10.62
N LEU A 46 15.21 -0.66 -9.68
CA LEU A 46 14.97 0.04 -8.42
C LEU A 46 16.10 -0.20 -7.40
N ARG A 47 16.61 0.86 -6.77
CA ARG A 47 17.49 0.73 -5.59
C ARG A 47 16.78 -0.01 -4.44
N ALA A 48 17.42 -1.06 -3.91
CA ALA A 48 16.87 -1.85 -2.82
C ALA A 48 16.50 -0.99 -1.58
N GLY A 49 15.31 -1.21 -1.03
CA GLY A 49 14.81 -0.49 0.16
C GLY A 49 14.17 0.88 -0.14
N SER A 50 14.07 1.27 -1.42
CA SER A 50 13.39 2.49 -1.87
C SER A 50 11.95 2.26 -2.34
N ASP A 51 11.42 1.05 -2.12
CA ASP A 51 10.09 0.60 -2.58
C ASP A 51 8.93 1.51 -2.14
N ILE A 52 8.93 1.97 -0.88
CA ILE A 52 7.89 2.89 -0.37
C ILE A 52 7.86 4.18 -1.17
N LEU A 53 9.03 4.73 -1.53
CA LEU A 53 9.10 5.97 -2.29
C LEU A 53 8.55 5.76 -3.69
N PHE A 54 8.94 4.68 -4.37
CA PHE A 54 8.43 4.35 -5.70
C PHE A 54 6.92 4.13 -5.71
N LEU A 55 6.39 3.34 -4.77
CA LEU A 55 4.94 3.12 -4.64
C LEU A 55 4.20 4.41 -4.23
N GLY A 56 4.78 5.21 -3.34
CA GLY A 56 4.22 6.49 -2.93
C GLY A 56 4.15 7.47 -4.08
N ALA A 57 5.14 7.47 -4.97
CA ALA A 57 5.10 8.27 -6.18
C ALA A 57 4.04 7.78 -7.17
N LEU A 58 3.78 6.47 -7.26
CA LEU A 58 2.65 5.94 -8.04
C LEU A 58 1.31 6.40 -7.46
N VAL A 59 1.16 6.38 -6.12
CA VAL A 59 -0.05 6.92 -5.45
C VAL A 59 -0.21 8.40 -5.75
N ASN A 60 0.85 9.20 -5.60
CA ASN A 60 0.84 10.62 -5.94
C ASN A 60 0.44 10.85 -7.41
N TYR A 61 1.02 10.07 -8.33
CA TYR A 61 0.69 10.13 -9.76
C TYR A 61 -0.80 9.87 -10.02
N VAL A 62 -1.39 8.87 -9.36
CA VAL A 62 -2.84 8.60 -9.44
C VAL A 62 -3.65 9.80 -8.97
N LEU A 63 -3.35 10.32 -7.77
CA LEU A 63 -4.12 11.39 -7.11
C LEU A 63 -3.98 12.76 -7.80
N THR A 64 -2.85 13.04 -8.43
CA THR A 64 -2.58 14.30 -9.14
C THR A 64 -3.13 14.31 -10.57
N ASN A 65 -3.27 13.14 -11.19
CA ASN A 65 -3.77 13.02 -12.57
C ASN A 65 -5.24 12.54 -12.64
N ASN A 66 -5.94 12.48 -11.50
CA ASN A 66 -7.32 11.99 -11.40
C ASN A 66 -7.51 10.60 -12.05
N LYS A 67 -6.54 9.69 -11.86
CA LYS A 67 -6.58 8.34 -12.44
C LYS A 67 -7.21 7.31 -11.52
N GLU A 68 -7.70 7.70 -10.35
CA GLU A 68 -8.41 6.80 -9.44
C GLU A 68 -9.77 6.37 -10.01
N PHE A 69 -10.20 5.15 -9.70
CA PHE A 69 -11.57 4.71 -10.00
C PHE A 69 -12.51 5.31 -8.96
N ARG A 70 -12.92 6.56 -9.19
CA ARG A 70 -13.64 7.41 -8.23
C ARG A 70 -14.86 6.73 -7.60
N GLU A 71 -15.72 6.08 -8.38
CA GLU A 71 -16.92 5.40 -7.85
C GLU A 71 -16.55 4.25 -6.88
N TYR A 72 -15.53 3.46 -7.23
CA TYR A 72 -15.02 2.40 -6.37
C TYR A 72 -14.45 2.98 -5.08
N VAL A 73 -13.62 4.03 -5.19
CA VAL A 73 -12.97 4.68 -4.03
C VAL A 73 -14.00 5.21 -3.05
N VAL A 74 -15.02 5.93 -3.54
CA VAL A 74 -16.06 6.53 -2.69
C VAL A 74 -16.88 5.46 -1.97
N ARG A 75 -17.19 4.33 -2.62
CA ARG A 75 -18.15 3.35 -2.11
C ARG A 75 -17.53 2.20 -1.32
N TYR A 76 -16.31 1.82 -1.64
CA TYR A 76 -15.69 0.58 -1.12
C TYR A 76 -14.44 0.82 -0.29
N THR A 77 -14.13 2.08 0.01
CA THR A 77 -13.02 2.45 0.88
C THR A 77 -13.47 3.43 1.94
N ASN A 78 -12.59 3.71 2.90
CA ASN A 78 -12.80 4.74 3.92
C ASN A 78 -12.42 6.16 3.42
N ALA A 79 -12.17 6.35 2.12
CA ALA A 79 -11.79 7.64 1.55
C ALA A 79 -12.72 8.82 1.94
N PRO A 80 -14.05 8.66 2.02
CA PRO A 80 -14.95 9.74 2.44
C PRO A 80 -15.06 9.91 3.96
N THR A 81 -14.48 9.02 4.76
CA THR A 81 -14.56 9.11 6.23
C THR A 81 -13.72 10.27 6.75
N ILE A 82 -14.23 11.01 7.73
CA ILE A 82 -13.55 12.18 8.29
C ILE A 82 -12.71 11.81 9.52
N LEU A 83 -11.43 12.21 9.52
CA LEU A 83 -10.51 12.05 10.65
C LEU A 83 -10.79 13.08 11.75
N ARG A 84 -10.30 12.81 12.96
CA ARG A 84 -10.30 13.81 14.04
C ARG A 84 -9.42 15.00 13.68
N ASP A 85 -9.83 16.16 14.18
CA ASP A 85 -9.10 17.41 13.95
C ASP A 85 -7.75 17.48 14.71
N ASP A 86 -7.53 16.58 15.68
CA ASP A 86 -6.27 16.45 16.42
C ASP A 86 -5.26 15.49 15.78
N PHE A 87 -5.62 14.82 14.67
CA PHE A 87 -4.67 14.10 13.83
C PHE A 87 -3.70 15.08 13.16
N LYS A 88 -2.40 14.76 13.22
CA LYS A 88 -1.36 15.46 12.45
C LYS A 88 -0.53 14.46 11.67
N ASP A 89 -0.33 14.75 10.39
CA ASP A 89 0.42 13.91 9.48
C ASP A 89 1.94 14.20 9.58
N THR A 90 2.75 13.37 8.94
CA THR A 90 4.19 13.57 8.82
C THR A 90 4.56 14.88 8.15
N GLU A 91 3.69 15.44 7.34
CA GLU A 91 3.91 16.73 6.69
C GLU A 91 3.67 17.91 7.64
N ASP A 92 2.93 17.70 8.73
CA ASP A 92 2.67 18.73 9.74
C ASP A 92 3.74 18.75 10.85
N LEU A 93 4.52 17.66 10.99
CA LEU A 93 5.44 17.41 12.11
C LEU A 93 6.79 16.82 11.64
N ASP A 94 7.30 17.30 10.49
CA ASP A 94 8.65 17.04 9.98
C ASP A 94 9.06 15.54 9.98
N GLY A 95 8.17 14.68 9.49
CA GLY A 95 8.42 13.24 9.32
C GLY A 95 7.89 12.35 10.45
N LEU A 96 7.23 12.91 11.46
CA LEU A 96 6.58 12.16 12.54
C LEU A 96 5.07 12.35 12.51
N PHE A 97 4.30 11.36 12.94
CA PHE A 97 2.85 11.55 13.14
C PHE A 97 2.55 12.16 14.52
N SER A 98 1.33 12.65 14.73
CA SER A 98 0.85 12.98 16.08
C SER A 98 0.97 11.78 17.02
N GLY A 99 1.35 12.03 18.28
CA GLY A 99 1.49 11.00 19.31
C GLY A 99 2.88 10.36 19.44
N TRP A 100 3.92 10.87 18.76
CA TRP A 100 5.29 10.38 18.93
C TRP A 100 5.86 10.69 20.32
N ASP A 101 6.30 9.66 21.03
CA ASP A 101 7.13 9.74 22.23
C ASP A 101 8.59 9.45 21.87
N ALA A 102 9.45 10.47 21.97
CA ALA A 102 10.86 10.37 21.60
C ALA A 102 11.71 9.54 22.58
N GLU A 103 11.31 9.46 23.85
CA GLU A 103 12.01 8.68 24.87
C GLU A 103 11.71 7.20 24.69
N GLN A 104 10.42 6.85 24.57
CA GLN A 104 9.98 5.47 24.40
C GLN A 104 10.13 4.96 22.96
N LYS A 105 10.32 5.87 22.00
CA LYS A 105 10.35 5.59 20.55
C LYS A 105 9.08 4.86 20.09
N LYS A 106 7.93 5.31 20.57
CA LYS A 106 6.60 4.72 20.32
C LYS A 106 5.60 5.80 19.96
N TYR A 107 4.54 5.38 19.28
CA TYR A 107 3.40 6.23 18.99
C TYR A 107 2.24 5.92 19.95
N ASP A 108 1.58 6.96 20.43
CA ASP A 108 0.21 6.91 20.94
C ASP A 108 -0.77 7.19 19.78
N PRO A 109 -1.49 6.18 19.26
CA PRO A 109 -2.39 6.33 18.14
C PRO A 109 -3.74 6.99 18.52
N GLY A 110 -3.90 7.54 19.72
CA GLY A 110 -5.17 8.11 20.20
C GLY A 110 -5.76 9.24 19.35
N THR A 111 -4.93 9.89 18.53
CA THR A 111 -5.36 10.91 17.54
C THR A 111 -5.64 10.33 16.16
N TRP A 112 -5.24 9.08 15.88
CA TRP A 112 -5.38 8.42 14.58
C TRP A 112 -6.74 7.73 14.47
N LEU A 113 -7.80 8.46 14.78
CA LEU A 113 -9.16 7.95 14.85
C LEU A 113 -10.07 8.78 13.94
N TYR A 114 -11.19 8.17 13.53
CA TYR A 114 -12.26 8.90 12.86
C TYR A 114 -12.92 9.88 13.84
N ARG A 115 -13.46 10.99 13.33
CA ARG A 115 -14.00 12.09 14.15
C ARG A 115 -15.01 11.60 15.19
N SER A 116 -15.91 10.73 14.78
CA SER A 116 -16.98 10.16 15.59
C SER A 116 -16.57 8.90 16.40
N ALA A 117 -15.35 8.39 16.22
CA ALA A 117 -14.91 7.23 16.98
C ALA A 117 -14.82 7.59 18.48
N PRO A 118 -15.18 6.69 19.40
CA PRO A 118 -15.09 6.96 20.83
C PRO A 118 -13.64 7.23 21.24
N ARG A 119 -13.44 8.11 22.23
CA ARG A 119 -12.14 8.21 22.89
C ARG A 119 -11.95 6.97 23.75
N LYS A 120 -10.86 6.22 23.53
CA LYS A 120 -10.46 5.19 24.48
C LYS A 120 -10.00 5.91 25.75
N ASP A 121 -10.75 5.78 26.83
CA ASP A 121 -10.29 6.24 28.14
C ASP A 121 -9.02 5.48 28.51
N ARG A 122 -8.03 6.20 29.05
CA ARG A 122 -6.67 5.74 29.37
C ARG A 122 -6.59 4.65 30.47
N ALA A 123 -7.65 3.87 30.71
CA ALA A 123 -7.73 2.89 31.78
C ALA A 123 -7.08 1.53 31.46
N GLU A 124 -6.65 1.29 30.23
CA GLU A 124 -5.79 0.14 29.88
C GLU A 124 -4.40 0.65 29.55
N PHE A 125 -3.47 0.45 30.48
CA PHE A 125 -2.06 0.78 30.33
C PHE A 125 -1.47 0.15 29.05
N PRO A 126 -0.52 0.81 28.37
CA PRO A 126 0.31 0.17 27.36
C PRO A 126 1.25 -0.81 28.07
N GLY A 127 0.81 -2.06 28.16
CA GLY A 127 1.49 -3.14 28.86
C GLY A 127 0.84 -4.47 28.51
N HIS A 128 1.66 -5.50 28.34
CA HIS A 128 1.32 -6.82 27.80
C HIS A 128 0.03 -7.44 28.35
N ALA A 129 -0.87 -7.86 27.46
CA ALA A 129 -1.62 -9.09 27.68
C ALA A 129 -0.74 -10.26 27.18
N GLU A 130 -0.40 -11.19 28.08
CA GLU A 130 0.38 -12.40 27.81
C GLU A 130 -0.42 -13.45 27.03
N ALA A 131 -0.87 -13.14 25.82
CA ALA A 131 -1.32 -14.15 24.84
C ALA A 131 -1.65 -13.46 23.52
N GLY A 132 -0.74 -13.54 22.53
CA GLY A 132 -1.06 -13.12 21.17
C GLY A 132 0.17 -12.64 20.38
N GLY A 133 0.81 -13.58 19.69
CA GLY A 133 1.71 -13.27 18.58
C GLY A 133 0.93 -12.52 17.48
N GLY A 134 1.49 -11.40 17.02
CA GLY A 134 0.90 -10.62 15.94
C GLY A 134 1.39 -9.17 15.91
N HIS A 135 1.90 -8.72 14.76
CA HIS A 135 2.32 -7.35 14.46
C HIS A 135 1.16 -6.33 14.38
N GLY A 136 0.08 -6.52 15.15
CA GLY A 136 -1.15 -5.71 15.10
C GLY A 136 -1.35 -4.79 16.30
N LYS A 137 -0.27 -4.35 16.96
CA LYS A 137 -0.31 -3.78 18.32
C LYS A 137 -0.47 -2.24 18.39
N ASP A 138 -0.25 -1.52 17.28
CA ASP A 138 -0.47 -0.07 17.19
C ASP A 138 -1.71 0.19 16.31
N ARG A 139 -2.90 0.06 16.90
CA ARG A 139 -4.17 0.23 16.17
C ARG A 139 -4.60 1.70 16.18
N GLY A 140 -4.30 2.42 15.09
CA GLY A 140 -5.03 3.62 14.68
C GLY A 140 -6.12 3.25 13.67
N GLY A 141 -7.32 3.83 13.81
CA GLY A 141 -8.42 3.66 12.86
C GLY A 141 -9.24 2.37 13.02
N GLU A 142 -9.57 1.97 14.26
CA GLU A 142 -10.52 0.87 14.44
C GLU A 142 -11.88 1.23 13.84
N ALA A 143 -12.28 0.49 12.80
CA ALA A 143 -13.62 0.55 12.24
C ALA A 143 -14.59 -0.18 13.19
N GLN A 144 -14.80 0.39 14.39
CA GLN A 144 -15.54 -0.33 15.42
C GLN A 144 -17.03 -0.45 15.11
N GLU A 145 -17.64 0.44 14.33
CA GLU A 145 -18.92 0.22 13.65
C GLU A 145 -19.00 1.11 12.40
N VAL A 146 -19.11 0.52 11.20
CA VAL A 146 -19.07 1.25 9.91
C VAL A 146 -20.20 2.29 9.77
N THR A 147 -21.29 2.12 10.53
CA THR A 147 -22.48 2.99 10.46
C THR A 147 -22.37 4.30 11.23
N ASN A 148 -21.39 4.45 12.11
CA ASN A 148 -21.27 5.60 13.02
C ASN A 148 -20.12 6.54 12.68
N PHE A 149 -19.78 6.70 11.39
CA PHE A 149 -18.77 7.65 10.96
C PHE A 149 -19.35 8.92 10.34
N ASP A 150 -18.65 10.04 10.53
CA ASP A 150 -18.89 11.24 9.75
C ASP A 150 -18.31 11.03 8.35
N TRP A 151 -19.16 11.16 7.33
CA TRP A 151 -18.81 10.93 5.93
C TRP A 151 -18.97 12.20 5.13
N ASP A 152 -18.00 12.49 4.27
CA ASP A 152 -18.13 13.44 3.18
C ASP A 152 -17.94 12.70 1.84
N PHE A 153 -19.04 12.30 1.22
CA PHE A 153 -19.04 11.61 -0.07
C PHE A 153 -18.59 12.48 -1.25
N SER A 154 -18.52 13.81 -1.09
CA SER A 154 -17.89 14.68 -2.09
C SER A 154 -16.35 14.57 -2.07
N MET A 155 -15.80 14.13 -0.93
CA MET A 155 -14.36 14.07 -0.64
C MET A 155 -13.68 15.44 -0.76
N GLU A 156 -14.37 16.51 -0.37
CA GLU A 156 -13.88 17.90 -0.36
C GLU A 156 -13.43 18.34 1.05
N ASP A 157 -13.97 17.74 2.11
CA ASP A 157 -13.58 18.02 3.49
C ASP A 157 -12.06 17.79 3.66
N PRO A 158 -11.29 18.79 4.15
CA PRO A 158 -9.84 18.68 4.26
C PRO A 158 -9.40 17.56 5.21
N GLN A 159 -10.25 17.12 6.14
CA GLN A 159 -9.99 16.01 7.07
C GLN A 159 -10.56 14.67 6.60
N CYS A 160 -11.23 14.60 5.44
CA CYS A 160 -11.54 13.28 4.88
C CYS A 160 -10.26 12.52 4.52
N VAL A 161 -10.28 11.19 4.67
CA VAL A 161 -9.12 10.32 4.42
C VAL A 161 -8.54 10.57 3.02
N PHE A 162 -9.38 10.83 2.01
CA PHE A 162 -8.91 11.12 0.65
C PHE A 162 -8.02 12.37 0.58
N GLN A 163 -8.45 13.48 1.20
CA GLN A 163 -7.68 14.73 1.18
C GLN A 163 -6.40 14.62 2.01
N VAL A 164 -6.47 13.92 3.15
CA VAL A 164 -5.29 13.61 3.97
C VAL A 164 -4.29 12.77 3.18
N LEU A 165 -4.76 11.73 2.48
CA LEU A 165 -3.93 10.88 1.62
C LEU A 165 -3.25 11.69 0.52
N LYS A 166 -3.99 12.60 -0.12
CA LYS A 166 -3.46 13.49 -1.17
C LYS A 166 -2.35 14.41 -0.64
N ARG A 167 -2.51 14.97 0.56
CA ARG A 167 -1.44 15.74 1.21
C ARG A 167 -0.23 14.87 1.54
N HIS A 168 -0.44 13.74 2.20
CA HIS A 168 0.62 12.81 2.60
C HIS A 168 1.51 12.38 1.43
N PHE A 169 0.88 12.04 0.30
CA PHE A 169 1.61 11.54 -0.87
C PHE A 169 2.15 12.64 -1.80
N SER A 170 1.81 13.92 -1.57
CA SER A 170 2.19 15.03 -2.46
C SER A 170 3.71 15.18 -2.64
N ARG A 171 4.49 14.89 -1.59
CA ARG A 171 5.96 14.96 -1.60
C ARG A 171 6.61 13.95 -2.54
N TYR A 172 5.92 12.85 -2.88
CA TYR A 172 6.49 11.74 -3.66
C TYR A 172 6.50 12.06 -5.16
N THR A 173 7.47 12.88 -5.59
CA THR A 173 7.56 13.32 -6.99
C THR A 173 8.44 12.40 -7.85
N PRO A 174 8.28 12.43 -9.20
CA PRO A 174 9.18 11.73 -10.10
C PRO A 174 10.67 12.09 -9.92
N GLU A 175 10.97 13.33 -9.54
CA GLU A 175 12.34 13.79 -9.26
C GLU A 175 12.93 13.09 -8.04
N MET A 176 12.12 12.87 -6.99
CA MET A 176 12.57 12.07 -5.86
C MET A 176 12.77 10.60 -6.23
N VAL A 177 11.93 10.05 -7.12
CA VAL A 177 12.13 8.70 -7.65
C VAL A 177 13.48 8.61 -8.37
N GLU A 178 13.83 9.59 -9.19
CA GLU A 178 15.12 9.62 -9.86
C GLU A 178 16.28 9.72 -8.85
N GLY A 179 16.22 10.69 -7.93
CA GLY A 179 17.29 10.94 -6.96
C GLY A 179 17.47 9.83 -5.91
N TYR A 180 16.39 9.18 -5.47
CA TYR A 180 16.41 8.22 -4.36
C TYR A 180 16.03 6.78 -4.74
N CYS A 181 15.39 6.52 -5.87
CA CYS A 181 15.23 5.15 -6.35
C CYS A 181 16.29 4.78 -7.39
N GLY A 182 16.98 5.77 -7.98
CA GLY A 182 17.89 5.53 -9.11
C GLY A 182 17.15 5.13 -10.39
N VAL A 183 15.84 5.38 -10.45
CA VAL A 183 14.99 5.06 -11.61
C VAL A 183 14.82 6.34 -12.43
N PRO A 184 15.26 6.37 -13.70
CA PRO A 184 15.08 7.54 -14.55
C PRO A 184 13.62 8.02 -14.59
N LYS A 185 13.43 9.33 -14.57
CA LYS A 185 12.08 9.94 -14.49
C LYS A 185 11.14 9.46 -15.60
N ASP A 186 11.64 9.33 -16.82
CA ASP A 186 10.89 8.85 -17.98
C ASP A 186 10.46 7.38 -17.83
N VAL A 187 11.33 6.52 -17.28
CA VAL A 187 11.03 5.12 -16.97
C VAL A 187 9.94 5.02 -15.90
N PHE A 188 10.01 5.87 -14.87
CA PHE A 188 8.97 5.96 -13.85
C PHE A 188 7.63 6.39 -14.46
N LEU A 189 7.59 7.47 -15.24
CA LEU A 189 6.35 7.97 -15.85
C LEU A 189 5.73 6.95 -16.82
N LYS A 190 6.56 6.25 -17.61
CA LYS A 190 6.10 5.16 -18.50
C LYS A 190 5.50 4.01 -17.69
N THR A 191 6.15 3.64 -16.59
CA THR A 191 5.63 2.62 -15.65
C THR A 191 4.31 3.06 -15.01
N ALA A 192 4.23 4.31 -14.56
CA ALA A 192 3.05 4.87 -13.93
C ALA A 192 1.86 4.90 -14.89
N GLU A 193 2.05 5.38 -16.12
CA GLU A 193 1.02 5.37 -17.15
C GLU A 193 0.57 3.94 -17.48
N ALA A 194 1.52 3.01 -17.68
CA ALA A 194 1.19 1.62 -17.99
C ALA A 194 0.38 0.95 -16.88
N PHE A 195 0.79 1.10 -15.61
CA PHE A 195 0.11 0.49 -14.47
C PHE A 195 -1.26 1.12 -14.21
N THR A 196 -1.36 2.44 -14.28
CA THR A 196 -2.61 3.18 -14.02
C THR A 196 -3.60 3.14 -15.19
N SER A 197 -3.18 2.73 -16.39
CA SER A 197 -4.07 2.43 -17.51
C SER A 197 -5.07 1.29 -17.21
N ALA A 198 -4.84 0.55 -16.13
CA ALA A 198 -5.71 -0.50 -15.61
C ALA A 198 -6.63 -0.02 -14.47
N SER A 199 -6.87 1.30 -14.36
CA SER A 199 -7.92 1.87 -13.52
C SER A 199 -9.29 1.77 -14.17
N GLY A 200 -10.34 1.80 -13.35
CA GLY A 200 -11.73 1.79 -13.82
C GLY A 200 -12.32 0.38 -13.98
N PRO A 201 -13.57 0.27 -14.48
CA PRO A 201 -14.34 -0.98 -14.48
C PRO A 201 -13.90 -1.99 -15.55
N GLU A 202 -13.17 -1.55 -16.59
CA GLU A 202 -12.88 -2.38 -17.77
C GLU A 202 -11.58 -3.19 -17.65
N LYS A 203 -10.64 -2.71 -16.84
CA LYS A 203 -9.30 -3.30 -16.69
C LYS A 203 -8.96 -3.46 -15.23
N THR A 204 -7.98 -4.32 -14.99
CA THR A 204 -7.41 -4.57 -13.67
C THR A 204 -5.91 -4.73 -13.77
N ALA A 205 -5.20 -4.33 -12.72
CA ALA A 205 -3.80 -4.71 -12.52
C ALA A 205 -3.66 -5.54 -11.24
N ALA A 206 -2.71 -6.46 -11.24
CA ALA A 206 -2.33 -7.23 -10.06
C ALA A 206 -0.90 -6.87 -9.63
N ILE A 207 -0.67 -6.84 -8.31
CA ILE A 207 0.67 -6.69 -7.75
C ILE A 207 1.12 -8.03 -7.19
N CYS A 208 2.16 -8.62 -7.79
CA CYS A 208 2.82 -9.81 -7.25
C CYS A 208 4.05 -9.41 -6.43
N TYR A 209 4.13 -9.90 -5.18
CA TYR A 209 5.29 -9.70 -4.31
C TYR A 209 5.55 -10.94 -3.42
N ALA A 210 6.75 -11.03 -2.85
CA ALA A 210 7.15 -12.06 -1.89
C ALA A 210 8.13 -11.44 -0.85
N VAL A 211 9.27 -12.08 -0.61
CA VAL A 211 10.23 -11.65 0.42
C VAL A 211 10.88 -10.29 0.16
N GLY A 212 10.92 -9.84 -1.10
CA GLY A 212 11.55 -8.58 -1.47
C GLY A 212 10.92 -7.35 -0.81
N TRP A 213 9.67 -7.47 -0.33
CA TRP A 213 8.98 -6.41 0.44
C TRP A 213 8.86 -6.71 1.92
N THR A 214 8.85 -7.98 2.35
CA THR A 214 8.54 -8.32 3.74
C THR A 214 9.74 -8.22 4.68
N GLN A 215 10.96 -8.42 4.18
CA GLN A 215 12.18 -8.48 5.00
C GLN A 215 12.85 -7.11 5.18
N HIS A 216 12.06 -6.10 5.54
CA HIS A 216 12.50 -4.75 5.85
C HIS A 216 11.85 -4.29 7.16
N SER A 217 12.51 -3.41 7.92
CA SER A 217 11.90 -2.78 9.12
C SER A 217 10.58 -2.06 8.82
N LYS A 218 10.39 -1.67 7.55
CA LYS A 218 9.24 -0.96 7.01
C LYS A 218 8.43 -1.81 6.01
N GLY A 219 8.58 -3.13 6.03
CA GLY A 219 7.93 -4.05 5.09
C GLY A 219 6.41 -3.98 5.10
N VAL A 220 5.81 -3.85 6.28
CA VAL A 220 4.35 -3.64 6.44
C VAL A 220 3.89 -2.38 5.71
N GLN A 221 4.67 -1.30 5.76
CA GLN A 221 4.32 -0.03 5.11
C GLN A 221 4.50 -0.08 3.59
N ILE A 222 5.47 -0.85 3.07
CA ILE A 222 5.56 -1.13 1.62
C ILE A 222 4.26 -1.79 1.13
N ILE A 223 3.83 -2.85 1.82
CA ILE A 223 2.63 -3.62 1.45
C ILE A 223 1.37 -2.76 1.59
N ARG A 224 1.26 -1.95 2.66
CA ARG A 224 0.16 -1.00 2.82
C ARG A 224 0.10 0.03 1.68
N THR A 225 1.24 0.55 1.23
CA THR A 225 1.27 1.51 0.11
C THR A 225 0.78 0.86 -1.19
N ALA A 226 1.17 -0.39 -1.44
CA ALA A 226 0.65 -1.17 -2.57
C ALA A 226 -0.87 -1.42 -2.45
N ALA A 227 -1.38 -1.66 -1.24
CA ALA A 227 -2.82 -1.84 -1.00
C ALA A 227 -3.60 -0.55 -1.26
N ILE A 228 -3.10 0.59 -0.81
CA ILE A 228 -3.68 1.91 -1.12
C ILE A 228 -3.75 2.12 -2.63
N LEU A 229 -2.64 1.86 -3.35
CA LEU A 229 -2.61 2.00 -4.81
C LEU A 229 -3.66 1.11 -5.49
N GLN A 230 -3.79 -0.15 -5.08
CA GLN A 230 -4.78 -1.08 -5.65
C GLN A 230 -6.23 -0.69 -5.31
N LEU A 231 -6.49 -0.11 -4.14
CA LEU A 231 -7.81 0.42 -3.77
C LEU A 231 -8.15 1.66 -4.60
N LEU A 232 -7.20 2.58 -4.80
CA LEU A 232 -7.39 3.76 -5.64
C LEU A 232 -7.73 3.39 -7.09
N LEU A 233 -7.10 2.35 -7.63
CA LEU A 233 -7.38 1.87 -8.99
C LEU A 233 -8.61 0.95 -9.08
N GLY A 234 -9.20 0.59 -7.94
CA GLY A 234 -10.35 -0.31 -7.86
C GLY A 234 -10.03 -1.74 -8.29
N ASN A 235 -8.82 -2.24 -8.00
CA ASN A 235 -8.35 -3.56 -8.41
C ASN A 235 -8.64 -4.68 -7.39
N ILE A 236 -9.08 -4.35 -6.18
CA ILE A 236 -9.31 -5.34 -5.12
C ILE A 236 -10.68 -6.01 -5.30
N GLY A 237 -10.72 -7.33 -5.23
CA GLY A 237 -11.94 -8.14 -5.36
C GLY A 237 -12.38 -8.43 -6.80
N ARG A 238 -11.55 -8.10 -7.81
CA ARG A 238 -11.87 -8.28 -9.24
C ARG A 238 -10.95 -9.29 -9.92
N PRO A 239 -11.45 -10.10 -10.89
CA PRO A 239 -10.63 -11.04 -11.65
C PRO A 239 -9.45 -10.34 -12.34
N GLY A 240 -8.26 -10.94 -12.27
CA GLY A 240 -7.03 -10.35 -12.84
C GLY A 240 -6.44 -9.18 -12.04
N GLY A 241 -7.08 -8.79 -10.92
CA GLY A 241 -6.63 -7.72 -10.04
C GLY A 241 -5.98 -8.21 -8.75
N GLY A 242 -6.01 -7.35 -7.72
CA GLY A 242 -5.65 -7.69 -6.36
C GLY A 242 -4.17 -7.65 -6.02
N ILE A 243 -3.84 -8.14 -4.82
CA ILE A 243 -2.46 -8.25 -4.34
C ILE A 243 -2.15 -9.74 -4.16
N LEU A 244 -1.25 -10.22 -5.00
CA LEU A 244 -0.78 -11.60 -5.03
C LEU A 244 0.48 -11.70 -4.15
N ALA A 245 0.26 -11.80 -2.84
CA ALA A 245 1.32 -12.09 -1.88
C ALA A 245 1.73 -13.57 -2.01
N LEU A 246 2.80 -13.84 -2.76
CA LEU A 246 3.22 -15.20 -3.10
C LEU A 246 3.88 -15.85 -1.88
N ARG A 247 3.30 -16.97 -1.43
CA ARG A 247 3.79 -17.72 -0.27
C ARG A 247 5.03 -18.54 -0.65
N GLY A 248 5.89 -18.78 0.35
CA GLY A 248 7.14 -19.53 0.19
C GLY A 248 6.92 -21.03 0.28
N HIS A 249 7.08 -21.59 1.48
CA HIS A 249 6.95 -23.04 1.71
C HIS A 249 5.57 -23.56 1.32
N ALA A 250 5.49 -24.79 0.81
CA ALA A 250 4.27 -25.40 0.26
C ALA A 250 3.06 -25.32 1.22
N SER A 251 3.31 -25.42 2.52
CA SER A 251 2.30 -25.42 3.59
C SER A 251 2.36 -24.18 4.49
N ILE A 252 3.12 -23.14 4.16
CA ILE A 252 3.27 -21.98 5.08
C ILE A 252 1.94 -21.29 5.36
N GLN A 253 1.01 -21.32 4.40
CA GLN A 253 -0.34 -20.83 4.61
C GLN A 253 -1.05 -21.67 5.69
N GLY A 254 -1.08 -23.00 5.55
CA GLY A 254 -1.67 -23.90 6.55
C GLY A 254 -1.02 -23.82 7.93
N SER A 255 0.31 -23.65 7.99
CA SER A 255 1.04 -23.41 9.25
C SER A 255 0.78 -22.02 9.84
N THR A 256 0.27 -21.06 9.07
CA THR A 256 -0.19 -19.78 9.61
C THR A 256 -1.64 -19.89 10.07
N ASP A 257 -2.45 -20.65 9.34
CA ASP A 257 -3.88 -20.87 9.64
C ASP A 257 -4.06 -21.65 10.94
N VAL A 258 -3.22 -22.68 11.16
CA VAL A 258 -3.08 -23.36 12.45
C VAL A 258 -2.02 -22.62 13.22
N SER A 259 -2.35 -21.99 14.36
CA SER A 259 -1.48 -21.05 15.09
C SER A 259 -0.16 -21.67 15.60
N THR A 260 0.81 -21.90 14.71
CA THR A 260 2.17 -22.36 15.06
C THR A 260 3.15 -21.20 15.28
N LEU A 261 2.62 -19.97 15.40
CA LEU A 261 3.37 -18.76 15.71
C LEU A 261 3.22 -18.43 17.20
N TYR A 262 4.33 -18.13 17.86
CA TYR A 262 4.41 -17.72 19.27
C TYR A 262 4.54 -16.20 19.41
#